data_AF-A0A0M0GRA0-F1
#
_entry.id   AF-A0A0M0GRA0-F1
#
_cell.length_a   1.000
_cell.length_b   1.000
_cell.length_c   1.000
_cell.angle_alpha   90.00
_cell.angle_beta   90.00
_cell.angle_gamma   90.00
#
_symmetry.space_group_name_H-M   'P 1'
#
loop_
_entity.id
_entity.type
_entity.pdbx_description
1 polymer ?
#
loop_
_entity_poly.entity_id
_entity_poly.type
_entity_poly.pdbx_seq_one_letter_code
_entity_poly.pdbx_strand_id
1 'polypeptide(L)' 'MNEDKTMQFLQIAMKYLPEAQEQLEKSGIQLSPEMIEPFLSMFTNVMNEAYELGKQDAAK' A
#
# COMPACT_ATOMS: atom_id res chain seq x y z
N MET A 1 -16.18 -5.23 -0.98
CA MET A 1 -14.78 -5.71 -1.04
C MET A 1 -14.71 -6.98 -0.17
N ASN A 2 -14.04 -8.04 -0.61
CA ASN A 2 -13.73 -9.14 0.32
C ASN A 2 -12.59 -8.64 1.22
N GLU A 3 -12.81 -8.58 2.53
CA GLU A 3 -11.80 -8.23 3.54
C GLU A 3 -10.51 -9.05 3.35
N ASP A 4 -10.63 -10.26 2.80
CA ASP A 4 -9.51 -11.13 2.41
C ASP A 4 -8.50 -10.48 1.47
N LYS A 5 -8.94 -9.62 0.54
CA LYS A 5 -8.01 -8.96 -0.40
C LYS A 5 -7.28 -7.79 0.25
N THR A 6 -7.93 -7.05 1.15
CA THR A 6 -7.29 -5.98 1.93
C THR A 6 -6.09 -6.52 2.69
N MET A 7 -6.28 -7.64 3.39
CA MET A 7 -5.22 -8.27 4.18
C MET A 7 -4.06 -8.77 3.32
N GLN A 8 -4.35 -9.37 2.16
CA GLN A 8 -3.30 -9.79 1.22
C GLN A 8 -2.50 -8.61 0.69
N PHE A 9 -3.17 -7.50 0.36
CA PHE A 9 -2.51 -6.30 -0.10
C PHE A 9 -1.62 -5.66 0.97
N LEU A 10 -2.08 -5.62 2.22
CA LEU A 10 -1.26 -5.16 3.34
C LEU A 10 -0.04 -6.05 3.55
N GLN A 11 -0.18 -7.37 3.43
CA GLN A 11 0.97 -8.28 3.50
C GLN A 11 2.01 -8.00 2.40
N ILE A 12 1.55 -7.72 1.17
CA ILE A 12 2.44 -7.31 0.08
C ILE A 12 3.12 -5.98 0.43
N ALA A 13 2.37 -4.98 0.91
CA ALA A 13 2.90 -3.68 1.32
C ALA A 13 4.04 -3.81 2.35
N MET A 14 3.80 -4.61 3.39
CA MET A 14 4.75 -4.82 4.48
C MET A 14 6.06 -5.47 4.02
N LYS A 15 6.04 -6.24 2.92
CA LYS A 15 7.26 -6.80 2.33
C LYS A 15 8.18 -5.74 1.72
N TYR A 16 7.60 -4.67 1.16
CA TYR A 16 8.34 -3.59 0.50
C TYR A 16 8.57 -2.38 1.42
N LEU A 17 7.87 -2.31 2.54
CA LEU A 17 8.02 -1.23 3.52
C LEU A 17 9.49 -0.99 3.96
N PRO A 18 10.31 -2.01 4.24
CA PRO A 18 11.72 -1.79 4.63
C PRO A 18 12.56 -1.12 3.53
N GLU A 19 12.32 -1.46 2.27
CA GLU A 19 13.03 -0.84 1.13
C GLU A 19 12.64 0.64 0.99
N ALA A 20 11.35 0.94 1.13
CA ALA A 20 10.86 2.31 1.13
C ALA A 20 11.42 3.11 2.33
N GLN A 21 11.49 2.50 3.52
CA GLN A 21 12.10 3.09 4.71
C GLN A 21 13.57 3.46 4.46
N GLU A 22 14.37 2.55 3.90
CA GLU A 22 15.79 2.80 3.61
C GLU A 22 15.99 3.98 2.64
N GLN A 23 15.14 4.07 1.59
CA GLN A 23 15.20 5.17 0.63
C GLN A 23 14.80 6.52 1.25
N LEU A 24 13.78 6.50 2.11
CA LEU A 24 13.35 7.71 2.82
C LEU A 24 14.41 8.19 3.81
N GLU A 25 15.04 7.27 4.55
CA GLU A 25 16.15 7.60 5.45
C GLU A 25 17.33 8.23 4.70
N LYS A 26 17.67 7.72 3.52
CA LYS A 26 18.70 8.33 2.64
C LYS A 26 18.36 9.75 2.20
N SER A 27 17.07 10.08 2.10
CA SER A 27 16.58 11.43 1.79
C SER A 27 16.48 12.35 3.03
N GLY A 28 16.84 11.85 4.21
CA GLY A 28 16.71 12.57 5.48
C GLY A 28 15.30 12.55 6.07
N ILE A 29 14.40 11.74 5.50
CA ILE A 29 13.03 11.56 5.99
C ILE A 29 13.01 10.32 6.88
N GLN A 30 12.75 10.51 8.17
CA GLN A 30 12.66 9.42 9.13
C GLN A 30 11.22 8.92 9.22
N LEU A 31 10.95 7.68 8.81
CA LEU A 31 9.58 7.15 8.82
C LEU A 31 9.16 6.81 10.26
N SER A 32 8.25 7.58 10.85
CA SER A 32 7.70 7.29 12.18
C SER A 32 6.39 6.49 12.09
N PRO A 33 6.04 5.71 13.12
CA PRO A 33 4.76 4.98 13.17
C PRO A 33 3.54 5.89 12.98
N GLU A 34 3.57 7.14 13.47
CA GLU A 34 2.46 8.09 13.29
C GLU A 34 2.27 8.53 11.83
N MET A 35 3.34 8.51 11.03
CA MET A 35 3.26 8.80 9.60
C MET A 35 2.79 7.59 8.80
N ILE A 36 3.13 6.37 9.24
CA ILE A 36 2.80 5.14 8.51
C ILE A 36 1.28 4.92 8.42
N GLU A 37 0.53 5.18 9.50
CA GLU A 37 -0.91 4.93 9.55
C GLU A 37 -1.71 5.67 8.43
N PRO A 38 -1.59 7.00 8.25
CA PRO A 38 -2.28 7.69 7.16
C PRO A 38 -1.79 7.25 5.78
N PHE A 39 -0.50 6.89 5.62
CA PHE A 39 0.01 6.37 4.35
C PHE A 39 -0.57 4.99 4.01
N LEU A 40 -0.67 4.07 4.98
CA LEU A 40 -1.26 2.75 4.77
C LEU A 40 -2.75 2.84 4.42
N SER A 41 -3.47 3.79 5.03
CA SER A 41 -4.87 4.08 4.67
C SER A 41 -4.98 4.54 3.21
N MET A 42 -4.18 5.53 2.80
CA MET A 42 -4.15 6.02 1.43
C MET A 42 -3.76 4.92 0.44
N PHE A 43 -2.72 4.14 0.76
CA PHE A 43 -2.25 3.03 -0.06
C PHE A 43 -3.33 1.98 -0.29
N THR A 44 -4.08 1.63 0.76
CA THR A 44 -5.20 0.69 0.66
C THR A 44 -6.27 1.19 -0.31
N ASN A 45 -6.62 2.47 -0.28
CA ASN A 45 -7.57 3.06 -1.22
C ASN A 45 -7.07 2.99 -2.66
N VAL A 46 -5.81 3.37 -2.91
CA VAL A 46 -5.20 3.33 -4.25
C VAL A 46 -5.20 1.90 -4.82
N MET A 47 -4.85 0.90 -4.01
CA MET A 47 -4.89 -0.49 -4.46
C MET A 47 -6.29 -0.99 -4.76
N ASN A 48 -7.30 -0.52 -4.01
CA ASN A 48 -8.68 -0.88 -4.26
C ASN A 48 -9.14 -0.33 -5.61
N GLU A 49 -8.84 0.93 -5.90
CA GLU A 49 -9.14 1.54 -7.20
C GLU A 49 -8.41 0.81 -8.33
N ALA A 50 -7.13 0.49 -8.16
CA ALA A 50 -6.35 -0.26 -9.14
C ALA A 50 -6.92 -1.67 -9.38
N TYR A 51 -7.36 -2.35 -8.31
CA TYR A 51 -7.99 -3.67 -8.40
C TYR A 51 -9.31 -3.63 -9.18
N GLU A 52 -10.18 -2.67 -8.86
CA GLU A 52 -11.45 -2.52 -9.58
C GLU A 52 -11.24 -2.13 -11.04
N LEU A 53 -10.25 -1.28 -11.34
CA LEU A 53 -9.85 -0.95 -12.71
C LEU A 53 -9.41 -2.21 -13.47
N GLY A 54 -8.51 -3.02 -12.89
CA GLY A 54 -8.05 -4.26 -13.51
C GLY A 54 -9.18 -5.28 -13.71
N LYS A 55 -10.14 -5.33 -12.79
CA LYS A 55 -11.33 -6.18 -12.92
C LYS A 55 -12.24 -5.71 -14.06
N GLN A 56 -12.43 -4.40 -14.23
CA GLN A 56 -13.19 -3.85 -15.36
C GLN A 56 -12.53 -4.16 -16.69
N ASP A 57 -11.19 -4.04 -16.77
CA ASP A 57 -10.45 -4.34 -17.99
C ASP A 57 -10.47 -5.83 -18.33
N ALA A 58 -10.40 -6.72 -17.35
CA ALA A 58 -10.53 -8.16 -17.57
C ALA A 58 -11.93 -8.61 -18.01
N ALA A 59 -12.95 -7.77 -17.78
CA ALA A 59 -14.32 -8.02 -18.18
C ALA A 59 -14.67 -7.45 -19.58
N LYS A 60 -13.72 -6.79 -20.24
CA LYS A 60 -13.83 -6.32 -21.64
C LYS A 60 -13.31 -7.39 -22.59
#